data_AF-A0A4R8KRK1-F1
#
_entry.id   AF-A0A4R8KRK1-F1
#
_cell.length_a   1.000
_cell.length_b   1.000
_cell.length_c   1.000
_cell.angle_alpha   90.00
_cell.angle_beta   90.00
_cell.angle_gamma   90.00
#
_symmetry.space_group_name_H-M   'P 1'
#
loop_
_entity.id
_entity.type
_entity.pdbx_description
1 polymer ?
#
loop_
_entity_poly.entity_id
_entity_poly.type
_entity_poly.pdbx_seq_one_letter_code
_entity_poly.pdbx_strand_id
1 'polypeptide(L)'
;MLAAVIVYMNGKPGGKNDAACNDAIDSGLKLVANGSLDGARQKLATAKNVCAGKSSAKADDLQAAIGKAGAASGSCQRGVRVIERNIDGHQLQSAATGIAALDVDCAGASSVASLRKQLARQQAAAASVLVGVRQALDAKDAAAARNSIARLEAIDREAVELPQLKADVQALSAAAAPAPAPVSAPAPLETAPARIVPTEPAPVRAVERSAAAERRPLDTSPVDSGAAMRSEMAQSFLRDAERSLLEGKFDASKTYLESARRVDPGNARIDNLSRRIRERERQVLQTETTIN
;
A
#
# COMPACT_ATOMS: atom_id res chain seq x y z
N MET A 1 -13.19 -28.95 -5.47
CA MET A 1 -13.50 -30.39 -5.35
C MET A 1 -13.93 -30.90 -6.72
N LEU A 2 -13.10 -31.72 -7.37
CA LEU A 2 -13.50 -32.45 -8.58
C LEU A 2 -13.19 -33.92 -8.33
N ALA A 3 -14.24 -34.67 -8.04
CA ALA A 3 -14.19 -36.12 -7.90
C ALA A 3 -14.27 -36.74 -9.30
N ALA A 4 -13.15 -37.25 -9.80
CA ALA A 4 -13.13 -38.13 -10.96
C ALA A 4 -13.20 -39.58 -10.47
N VAL A 5 -14.40 -40.17 -10.50
CA VAL A 5 -14.62 -41.60 -10.31
C VAL A 5 -14.27 -42.29 -11.62
N ILE A 6 -13.09 -42.93 -11.69
CA ILE A 6 -12.71 -43.80 -12.82
C ILE A 6 -13.05 -45.24 -12.43
N VAL A 7 -14.02 -45.80 -13.15
CA VAL A 7 -14.49 -47.18 -13.05
C VAL A 7 -13.38 -48.14 -13.53
N TYR A 8 -12.99 -49.07 -12.65
CA TYR A 8 -11.98 -50.10 -12.92
C TYR A 8 -12.65 -51.37 -13.46
N MET A 9 -12.49 -51.69 -14.75
CA MET A 9 -12.88 -52.99 -15.30
C MET A 9 -11.66 -53.81 -15.77
N ASN A 10 -11.41 -54.86 -14.99
CA ASN A 10 -10.87 -56.19 -15.30
C ASN A 10 -9.87 -56.35 -16.46
N GLY A 11 -8.59 -56.44 -16.08
CA GLY A 11 -7.55 -57.25 -16.71
C GLY A 11 -6.55 -57.69 -15.64
N LYS A 12 -6.29 -59.00 -15.56
CA LYS A 12 -5.34 -59.75 -14.68
C LYS A 12 -4.32 -58.89 -13.88
N PRO A 13 -4.31 -58.95 -12.53
CA PRO A 13 -3.51 -58.06 -11.70
C PRO A 13 -2.06 -58.55 -11.54
N GLY A 14 -1.10 -57.64 -11.69
CA GLY A 14 0.07 -57.59 -10.80
C GLY A 14 1.32 -58.32 -11.28
N GLY A 15 2.01 -57.78 -12.29
CA GLY A 15 3.47 -57.88 -12.31
C GLY A 15 4.07 -56.84 -11.36
N LYS A 16 5.23 -57.13 -10.72
CA LYS A 16 6.00 -56.15 -9.91
C LYS A 16 6.16 -54.80 -10.64
N ASN A 17 6.25 -54.84 -11.96
CA ASN A 17 6.42 -53.66 -12.81
C ASN A 17 5.14 -52.80 -12.89
N ASP A 18 3.94 -53.38 -12.89
CA ASP A 18 2.70 -52.58 -12.90
C ASP A 18 2.48 -51.89 -11.56
N ALA A 19 2.80 -52.56 -10.45
CA ALA A 19 2.75 -51.96 -9.12
C ALA A 19 3.76 -50.81 -9.00
N ALA A 20 5.01 -51.03 -9.43
CA ALA A 20 6.05 -50.00 -9.42
C ALA A 20 5.75 -48.83 -10.38
N CYS A 21 5.12 -49.11 -11.53
CA CYS A 21 4.63 -48.09 -12.46
C CYS A 21 3.55 -47.23 -11.79
N ASN A 22 2.50 -47.84 -11.23
CA ASN A 22 1.43 -47.07 -10.57
C ASN A 22 1.96 -46.27 -9.37
N ASP A 23 2.87 -46.83 -8.55
CA ASP A 23 3.49 -46.11 -7.44
C ASP A 23 4.30 -44.88 -7.91
N ALA A 24 5.06 -45.02 -8.99
CA ALA A 24 5.80 -43.90 -9.58
C ALA A 24 4.85 -42.81 -10.12
N ILE A 25 3.73 -43.20 -10.77
CA ILE A 25 2.72 -42.27 -11.25
C ILE A 25 2.04 -41.53 -10.09
N ASP A 26 1.55 -42.25 -9.09
CA ASP A 26 0.84 -41.67 -7.95
C ASP A 26 1.74 -40.74 -7.13
N SER A 27 3.00 -41.16 -6.92
CA SER A 27 4.02 -40.32 -6.29
C SER A 27 4.31 -39.06 -7.13
N GLY A 28 4.42 -39.21 -8.45
CA GLY A 28 4.63 -38.10 -9.37
C GLY A 28 3.48 -37.08 -9.33
N LEU A 29 2.24 -37.56 -9.37
CA LEU A 29 1.03 -36.72 -9.28
C LEU A 29 0.93 -36.00 -7.93
N LYS A 30 1.27 -36.67 -6.82
CA LYS A 30 1.37 -36.01 -5.50
C LYS A 30 2.43 -34.92 -5.49
N LEU A 31 3.58 -35.13 -6.13
CA LEU A 31 4.62 -34.12 -6.23
C LEU A 31 4.18 -32.92 -7.09
N VAL A 32 3.45 -33.16 -8.18
CA VAL A 32 2.81 -32.08 -8.96
C VAL A 32 1.83 -31.29 -8.10
N ALA A 33 0.95 -31.96 -7.36
CA ALA A 33 -0.01 -31.31 -6.47
C ALA A 33 0.67 -30.51 -5.35
N ASN A 34 1.82 -30.97 -4.86
CA ASN A 34 2.61 -30.28 -3.84
C ASN A 34 3.58 -29.22 -4.42
N GLY A 35 3.53 -28.95 -5.73
CA GLY A 35 4.38 -27.94 -6.40
C GLY A 35 5.83 -28.35 -6.65
N SER A 36 6.20 -29.61 -6.39
CA SER A 36 7.56 -30.13 -6.62
C SER A 36 7.71 -30.72 -8.02
N LEU A 37 7.90 -29.84 -9.02
CA LEU A 37 8.03 -30.24 -10.42
C LEU A 37 9.28 -31.07 -10.69
N ASP A 38 10.40 -30.80 -10.00
CA ASP A 38 11.64 -31.56 -10.21
C ASP A 38 11.54 -32.99 -9.66
N GLY A 39 10.93 -33.16 -8.49
CA GLY A 39 10.60 -34.48 -7.96
C GLY A 39 9.62 -35.23 -8.87
N ALA A 40 8.60 -34.54 -9.39
CA ALA A 40 7.66 -35.13 -10.34
C ALA A 40 8.33 -35.58 -11.64
N ARG A 41 9.29 -34.81 -12.17
CA ARG A 41 10.08 -35.19 -13.36
C ARG A 41 10.95 -36.42 -13.11
N GLN A 42 11.55 -36.53 -11.92
CA GLN A 42 12.30 -37.73 -11.53
C GLN A 42 11.39 -38.96 -11.49
N LYS A 43 10.19 -38.84 -10.89
CA LYS A 43 9.20 -39.93 -10.85
C LYS A 43 8.65 -40.27 -12.24
N LEU A 44 8.47 -39.28 -13.12
CA LEU A 44 8.13 -39.52 -14.52
C LEU A 44 9.21 -40.32 -15.24
N ALA A 45 10.49 -40.02 -15.03
CA ALA A 45 11.59 -40.79 -15.62
C ALA A 45 11.57 -42.25 -15.13
N THR A 46 11.31 -42.48 -13.84
CA THR A 46 11.10 -43.82 -13.29
C THR A 46 9.88 -44.50 -13.92
N ALA A 47 8.74 -43.81 -14.03
CA ALA A 47 7.53 -44.36 -14.63
C ALA A 47 7.76 -44.77 -16.09
N LYS A 48 8.42 -43.93 -16.90
CA LYS A 48 8.73 -44.27 -18.30
C LYS A 48 9.60 -45.51 -18.49
N ASN A 49 10.44 -45.83 -17.49
CA ASN A 49 11.31 -47.01 -17.55
C ASN A 49 10.59 -48.30 -17.11
N VAL A 50 9.51 -48.20 -16.34
CA VAL A 50 8.86 -49.35 -15.68
C VAL A 50 7.44 -49.61 -16.22
N CYS A 51 6.76 -48.58 -16.70
CA CYS A 51 5.45 -48.67 -17.34
C CYS A 51 5.60 -49.21 -18.78
N ALA A 52 4.79 -50.19 -19.15
CA ALA A 52 4.79 -50.81 -20.48
C ALA A 52 3.36 -51.12 -20.95
N GLY A 53 3.15 -51.15 -22.27
CA GLY A 53 1.84 -51.45 -22.85
C GLY A 53 0.78 -50.44 -22.42
N LYS A 54 -0.34 -50.89 -21.85
CA LYS A 54 -1.47 -50.02 -21.47
C LYS A 54 -1.14 -49.00 -20.37
N SER A 55 -0.09 -49.22 -19.57
CA SER A 55 0.31 -48.30 -18.51
C SER A 55 1.19 -47.15 -18.99
N SER A 56 1.69 -47.17 -20.24
CA SER A 56 2.45 -46.05 -20.81
C SER A 56 1.61 -44.78 -20.95
N ALA A 57 0.32 -44.92 -21.27
CA ALA A 57 -0.60 -43.79 -21.36
C ALA A 57 -0.69 -43.02 -20.03
N LYS A 58 -0.58 -43.71 -18.88
CA LYS A 58 -0.55 -43.04 -17.56
C LYS A 58 0.72 -42.21 -17.34
N ALA A 59 1.86 -42.65 -17.90
CA ALA A 59 3.10 -41.88 -17.88
C ALA A 59 2.99 -40.64 -18.78
N ASP A 60 2.29 -40.74 -19.90
CA ASP A 60 1.99 -39.59 -20.77
C ASP A 60 1.04 -38.60 -20.07
N ASP A 61 0.04 -39.09 -19.32
CA ASP A 61 -0.84 -38.26 -18.50
C ASP A 61 -0.06 -37.52 -17.40
N LEU A 62 0.87 -38.19 -16.71
CA LEU A 62 1.76 -37.56 -15.74
C LEU A 62 2.66 -36.51 -16.42
N GLN A 63 3.20 -36.78 -17.60
CA GLN A 63 3.97 -35.81 -18.37
C GLN A 63 3.13 -34.58 -18.72
N ALA A 64 1.89 -34.77 -19.16
CA ALA A 64 0.96 -33.69 -19.46
C ALA A 64 0.65 -32.87 -18.19
N ALA A 65 0.43 -33.52 -17.04
CA ALA A 65 0.21 -32.87 -15.76
C ALA A 65 1.40 -32.01 -15.32
N ILE A 66 2.63 -32.53 -15.44
CA ILE A 66 3.87 -31.78 -15.17
C ILE A 66 4.01 -30.59 -16.11
N GLY A 67 3.73 -30.78 -17.40
CA GLY A 67 3.75 -29.71 -18.41
C GLY A 67 2.75 -28.59 -18.08
N LYS A 68 1.51 -28.96 -17.73
CA LYS A 68 0.46 -28.01 -17.33
C LYS A 68 0.83 -27.25 -16.07
N ALA A 69 1.33 -27.94 -15.04
CA ALA A 69 1.77 -27.30 -13.79
C ALA A 69 3.02 -26.41 -13.99
N GLY A 70 3.92 -26.80 -14.88
CA GLY A 70 5.05 -25.95 -15.32
C GLY A 70 4.61 -24.68 -16.04
N ALA A 71 3.65 -24.79 -16.97
CA ALA A 71 3.09 -23.63 -17.66
C ALA A 71 2.33 -22.70 -16.70
N ALA A 72 1.54 -23.27 -15.78
CA ALA A 72 0.79 -22.54 -14.76
C ALA A 72 1.71 -21.82 -13.76
N SER A 73 2.83 -22.43 -13.34
CA SER A 73 3.80 -21.77 -12.47
C SER A 73 4.52 -20.61 -13.17
N GLY A 74 4.89 -20.77 -14.45
CA GLY A 74 5.49 -19.70 -15.24
C GLY A 74 4.54 -18.54 -15.53
N SER A 75 3.27 -18.80 -15.85
CA SER A 75 2.25 -17.76 -16.03
C SER A 75 1.92 -17.07 -14.71
N CYS A 76 1.82 -17.83 -13.62
CA CYS A 76 1.61 -17.32 -12.26
C CYS A 76 2.72 -16.35 -11.85
N GLN A 77 3.99 -16.72 -12.00
CA GLN A 77 5.12 -15.83 -11.68
C GLN A 77 5.12 -14.55 -12.51
N ARG A 78 4.79 -14.64 -13.81
CA ARG A 78 4.65 -13.44 -14.66
C ARG A 78 3.50 -12.56 -14.20
N GLY A 79 2.34 -13.14 -13.88
CA GLY A 79 1.18 -12.43 -13.35
C GLY A 79 1.49 -11.72 -12.04
N VAL A 80 2.12 -12.42 -11.09
CA VAL A 80 2.59 -11.87 -9.80
C VAL A 80 3.49 -10.66 -10.00
N ARG A 81 4.50 -10.74 -10.89
CA ARG A 81 5.39 -9.60 -11.20
C ARG A 81 4.67 -8.42 -11.85
N VAL A 82 3.64 -8.67 -12.66
CA VAL A 82 2.80 -7.60 -13.23
C VAL A 82 2.01 -6.92 -12.11
N ILE A 83 1.42 -7.68 -11.21
CA ILE A 83 0.67 -7.15 -10.06
C ILE A 83 1.58 -6.33 -9.15
N GLU A 84 2.78 -6.82 -8.83
CA GLU A 84 3.79 -6.09 -8.06
C GLU A 84 4.09 -4.72 -8.70
N ARG A 85 4.38 -4.70 -10.00
CA ARG A 85 4.61 -3.45 -10.73
C ARG A 85 3.41 -2.51 -10.73
N ASN A 86 2.19 -3.03 -10.77
CA ASN A 86 0.98 -2.21 -10.69
C ASN A 86 0.84 -1.59 -9.29
N ILE A 87 1.09 -2.36 -8.22
CA ILE A 87 1.08 -1.84 -6.84
C ILE A 87 2.16 -0.77 -6.66
N ASP A 88 3.39 -1.03 -7.12
CA ASP A 88 4.51 -0.10 -7.05
C ASP A 88 4.27 1.15 -7.93
N GLY A 89 3.54 0.99 -9.03
CA GLY A 89 3.12 2.05 -9.93
C GLY A 89 1.90 2.84 -9.46
N HIS A 90 1.38 2.57 -8.26
CA HIS A 90 0.17 3.19 -7.70
C HIS A 90 -1.09 2.96 -8.56
N GLN A 91 -1.17 1.80 -9.21
CA GLN A 91 -2.29 1.38 -10.06
C GLN A 91 -3.09 0.31 -9.31
N LEU A 92 -3.81 0.71 -8.27
CA LEU A 92 -4.45 -0.23 -7.34
C LEU A 92 -5.59 -1.00 -8.00
N GLN A 93 -6.30 -0.38 -8.94
CA GLN A 93 -7.39 -1.03 -9.65
C GLN A 93 -6.85 -2.08 -10.64
N SER A 94 -5.81 -1.73 -11.42
CA SER A 94 -5.10 -2.68 -12.27
C SER A 94 -4.48 -3.84 -11.48
N ALA A 95 -3.95 -3.57 -10.27
CA ALA A 95 -3.47 -4.63 -9.37
C ALA A 95 -4.61 -5.54 -8.88
N ALA A 96 -5.76 -4.97 -8.50
CA ALA A 96 -6.94 -5.73 -8.07
C ALA A 96 -7.45 -6.65 -9.18
N THR A 97 -7.59 -6.13 -10.41
CA THR A 97 -8.00 -6.90 -11.59
C THR A 97 -6.98 -7.99 -11.90
N GLY A 98 -5.67 -7.68 -11.82
CA GLY A 98 -4.61 -8.67 -12.02
C GLY A 98 -4.70 -9.84 -11.04
N ILE A 99 -4.95 -9.56 -9.76
CA ILE A 99 -5.13 -10.60 -8.72
C ILE A 99 -6.37 -11.46 -9.00
N ALA A 100 -7.47 -10.84 -9.43
CA ALA A 100 -8.72 -11.54 -9.74
C ALA A 100 -8.60 -12.44 -10.99
N ALA A 101 -7.71 -12.09 -11.92
CA ALA A 101 -7.44 -12.86 -13.14
C ALA A 101 -6.45 -14.03 -12.94
N LEU A 102 -5.90 -14.20 -11.73
CA LEU A 102 -5.01 -15.33 -11.44
C LEU A 102 -5.81 -16.65 -11.38
N ASP A 103 -5.24 -17.70 -11.97
CA ASP A 103 -5.78 -19.06 -11.87
C ASP A 103 -5.85 -19.54 -10.40
N VAL A 104 -6.76 -20.46 -10.08
CA VAL A 104 -6.97 -21.00 -8.73
C VAL A 104 -5.68 -21.52 -8.09
N ASP A 105 -4.83 -22.19 -8.85
CA ASP A 105 -3.58 -22.75 -8.32
C ASP A 105 -2.59 -21.63 -7.94
N CYS A 106 -2.58 -20.55 -8.72
CA CYS A 106 -1.76 -19.36 -8.44
C CYS A 106 -2.35 -18.52 -7.29
N ALA A 107 -3.68 -18.39 -7.26
CA ALA A 107 -4.41 -17.62 -6.27
C ALA A 107 -4.20 -18.14 -4.83
N GLY A 108 -3.93 -19.44 -4.66
CA GLY A 108 -3.61 -20.07 -3.37
C GLY A 108 -2.17 -19.86 -2.89
N ALA A 109 -1.28 -19.32 -3.72
CA ALA A 109 0.12 -19.12 -3.34
C ALA A 109 0.30 -18.06 -2.24
N SER A 110 1.25 -18.30 -1.34
CA SER A 110 1.56 -17.39 -0.22
C SER A 110 2.03 -16.00 -0.69
N SER A 111 2.72 -15.93 -1.83
CA SER A 111 3.12 -14.66 -2.47
C SER A 111 1.91 -13.81 -2.86
N VAL A 112 0.89 -14.43 -3.47
CA VAL A 112 -0.36 -13.76 -3.84
C VAL A 112 -1.16 -13.34 -2.61
N ALA A 113 -1.15 -14.14 -1.54
CA ALA A 113 -1.77 -13.76 -0.27
C ALA A 113 -1.11 -12.51 0.34
N SER A 114 0.23 -12.40 0.26
CA SER A 114 0.96 -11.19 0.66
C SER A 114 0.60 -9.98 -0.20
N LEU A 115 0.51 -10.15 -1.52
CA LEU A 115 0.07 -9.09 -2.44
C LEU A 115 -1.34 -8.59 -2.14
N ARG A 116 -2.30 -9.49 -1.88
CA ARG A 116 -3.65 -9.12 -1.48
C ARG A 116 -3.66 -8.27 -0.20
N LYS A 117 -2.85 -8.64 0.79
CA LYS A 117 -2.73 -7.86 2.03
C LYS A 117 -2.12 -6.48 1.77
N GLN A 118 -1.10 -6.40 0.91
CA GLN A 118 -0.48 -5.13 0.54
C GLN A 118 -1.46 -4.22 -0.21
N LEU A 119 -2.18 -4.76 -1.20
CA LEU A 119 -3.21 -4.05 -1.93
C LEU A 119 -4.31 -3.52 -0.99
N ALA A 120 -4.82 -4.35 -0.09
CA ALA A 120 -5.86 -3.94 0.86
C ALA A 120 -5.38 -2.80 1.79
N ARG A 121 -4.10 -2.81 2.20
CA ARG A 121 -3.52 -1.71 3.00
C ARG A 121 -3.44 -0.41 2.19
N GLN A 122 -3.02 -0.48 0.93
CA GLN A 122 -2.96 0.70 0.06
C GLN A 122 -4.36 1.26 -0.23
N GLN A 123 -5.34 0.40 -0.48
CA GLN A 123 -6.74 0.81 -0.67
C GLN A 123 -7.31 1.47 0.59
N ALA A 124 -6.99 0.95 1.78
CA ALA A 124 -7.39 1.57 3.04
C ALA A 124 -6.72 2.95 3.24
N ALA A 125 -5.45 3.10 2.85
CA ALA A 125 -4.75 4.38 2.89
C ALA A 125 -5.38 5.39 1.93
N ALA A 126 -5.68 4.99 0.69
CA ALA A 126 -6.36 5.82 -0.30
C ALA A 126 -7.74 6.28 0.20
N ALA A 127 -8.54 5.36 0.77
CA ALA A 127 -9.83 5.68 1.36
C ALA A 127 -9.71 6.69 2.51
N SER A 128 -8.68 6.58 3.35
CA SER A 128 -8.42 7.56 4.41
C SER A 128 -8.08 8.95 3.86
N VAL A 129 -7.33 9.03 2.75
CA VAL A 129 -7.01 10.31 2.11
C VAL A 129 -8.24 10.93 1.46
N LEU A 130 -9.11 10.12 0.84
CA LEU A 130 -10.38 10.58 0.27
C LEU A 130 -11.28 11.28 1.30
N VAL A 131 -11.33 10.76 2.54
CA VAL A 131 -12.04 11.45 3.64
C VAL A 131 -11.45 12.85 3.89
N GLY A 132 -10.12 12.98 3.87
CA GLY A 132 -9.44 14.27 4.01
C GLY A 132 -9.71 15.23 2.85
N VAL A 133 -9.79 14.73 1.61
CA VAL A 133 -10.18 15.55 0.45
C VAL A 133 -11.59 16.10 0.64
N ARG A 134 -12.55 15.25 1.02
CA ARG A 134 -13.95 15.65 1.24
C ARG A 134 -14.07 16.69 2.36
N GLN A 135 -13.38 16.49 3.49
CA GLN A 135 -13.33 17.47 4.58
C GLN A 135 -12.77 18.83 4.13
N ALA A 136 -11.73 18.84 3.29
CA ALA A 136 -11.18 20.08 2.77
C ALA A 136 -12.13 20.78 1.78
N LEU A 137 -12.85 20.01 0.94
CA LEU A 137 -13.90 20.54 0.08
C LEU A 137 -15.05 21.15 0.89
N ASP A 138 -15.51 20.46 1.94
CA ASP A 138 -16.57 20.93 2.85
C ASP A 138 -16.15 22.21 3.59
N ALA A 139 -14.88 22.30 4.00
CA ALA A 139 -14.29 23.49 4.60
C ALA A 139 -14.01 24.62 3.59
N LYS A 140 -14.27 24.40 2.30
CA LYS A 140 -13.93 25.30 1.18
C LYS A 140 -12.44 25.66 1.11
N ASP A 141 -11.57 24.80 1.62
CA ASP A 141 -10.12 24.97 1.58
C ASP A 141 -9.52 24.32 0.33
N ALA A 142 -9.40 25.12 -0.73
CA ALA A 142 -8.85 24.66 -2.00
C ALA A 142 -7.37 24.23 -1.88
N ALA A 143 -6.59 24.80 -0.98
CA ALA A 143 -5.17 24.44 -0.83
C ALA A 143 -5.03 23.08 -0.14
N ALA A 144 -5.78 22.84 0.94
CA ALA A 144 -5.82 21.55 1.63
C ALA A 144 -6.39 20.44 0.73
N ALA A 145 -7.39 20.75 -0.08
CA ALA A 145 -7.97 19.79 -1.03
C ALA A 145 -6.96 19.40 -2.13
N ARG A 146 -6.23 20.36 -2.72
CA ARG A 146 -5.16 20.07 -3.70
C ARG A 146 -4.06 19.19 -3.11
N ASN A 147 -3.60 19.51 -1.90
CA ASN A 147 -2.57 18.73 -1.22
C ASN A 147 -3.04 17.29 -0.93
N SER A 148 -4.31 17.13 -0.55
CA SER A 148 -4.89 15.81 -0.28
C SER A 148 -5.09 15.00 -1.57
N ILE A 149 -5.48 15.64 -2.68
CA ILE A 149 -5.53 15.01 -4.01
C ILE A 149 -4.14 14.55 -4.44
N ALA A 150 -3.09 15.37 -4.28
CA ALA A 150 -1.73 14.97 -4.62
C ALA A 150 -1.26 13.75 -3.78
N ARG A 151 -1.66 13.68 -2.50
CA ARG A 151 -1.41 12.50 -1.66
C ARG A 151 -2.19 11.27 -2.15
N LEU A 152 -3.42 11.46 -2.61
CA LEU A 152 -4.21 10.37 -3.19
C LEU A 152 -3.53 9.83 -4.45
N GLU A 153 -3.07 10.69 -5.36
CA GLU A 153 -2.34 10.29 -6.58
C GLU A 153 -0.99 9.61 -6.28
N ALA A 154 -0.37 9.93 -5.14
CA ALA A 154 0.84 9.25 -4.68
C ALA A 154 0.56 7.84 -4.09
N ILE A 155 -0.70 7.48 -3.88
CA ILE A 155 -1.11 6.17 -3.35
C ILE A 155 -1.84 5.36 -4.43
N ASP A 156 -2.77 6.00 -5.13
CA ASP A 156 -3.63 5.45 -6.16
C ASP A 156 -3.88 6.48 -7.28
N ARG A 157 -3.16 6.33 -8.39
CA ARG A 157 -3.30 7.15 -9.60
C ARG A 157 -4.54 6.79 -10.39
N GLU A 158 -5.10 5.60 -10.17
CA GLU A 158 -6.27 5.09 -10.87
C GLU A 158 -7.56 5.34 -10.08
N ALA A 159 -7.50 6.07 -8.96
CA ALA A 159 -8.68 6.39 -8.17
C ALA A 159 -9.74 7.08 -9.04
N VAL A 160 -10.89 6.42 -9.20
CA VAL A 160 -11.98 6.82 -10.12
C VAL A 160 -12.52 8.22 -9.81
N GLU A 161 -12.45 8.65 -8.55
CA GLU A 161 -12.93 9.96 -8.11
C GLU A 161 -11.97 11.12 -8.47
N LEU A 162 -10.70 10.85 -8.84
CA LEU A 162 -9.68 11.88 -9.08
C LEU A 162 -10.09 12.98 -10.08
N PRO A 163 -10.67 12.66 -11.27
CA PRO A 163 -11.06 13.70 -12.22
C PRO A 163 -12.12 14.63 -11.65
N GLN A 164 -13.12 14.09 -10.95
CA GLN A 164 -14.19 14.87 -10.33
C GLN A 164 -13.65 15.74 -9.20
N LEU A 165 -12.83 15.18 -8.30
CA LEU A 165 -12.24 15.91 -7.18
C LEU A 165 -11.38 17.09 -7.65
N LYS A 166 -10.62 16.92 -8.74
CA LYS A 166 -9.84 18.01 -9.35
C LYS A 166 -10.75 19.12 -9.91
N ALA A 167 -11.85 18.75 -10.56
CA ALA A 167 -12.82 19.70 -11.08
C ALA A 167 -13.49 20.49 -9.94
N ASP A 168 -13.87 19.82 -8.86
CA ASP A 168 -14.50 20.46 -7.68
C ASP A 168 -13.56 21.48 -7.04
N VAL A 169 -12.27 21.13 -6.88
CA VAL A 169 -11.24 22.04 -6.38
C VAL A 169 -11.01 23.23 -7.32
N GLN A 170 -11.04 23.01 -8.63
CA GLN A 170 -10.90 24.08 -9.62
C GLN A 170 -12.09 25.04 -9.57
N ALA A 171 -13.31 24.52 -9.44
CA ALA A 171 -14.52 25.32 -9.25
C ALA A 171 -14.47 26.15 -7.95
N LEU A 172 -14.05 25.55 -6.84
CA LEU A 172 -13.81 26.25 -5.55
C LEU A 172 -12.81 27.39 -5.70
N SER A 173 -11.73 27.16 -6.46
CA SER A 173 -10.67 28.15 -6.67
C SER A 173 -11.13 29.30 -7.57
N ALA A 174 -11.95 29.01 -8.59
CA ALA A 174 -12.53 30.02 -9.46
C ALA A 174 -13.59 30.87 -8.74
N ALA A 175 -14.37 30.28 -7.84
CA ALA A 175 -15.34 31.00 -7.02
C ALA A 175 -14.68 31.94 -5.99
N ALA A 176 -13.43 31.64 -5.59
CA ALA A 176 -12.63 32.48 -4.70
C ALA A 176 -11.80 33.53 -5.46
N ALA A 177 -11.75 33.48 -6.80
CA ALA A 177 -11.07 34.50 -7.59
C ALA A 177 -11.84 35.83 -7.45
N PRO A 178 -11.17 36.95 -7.12
CA PRO A 178 -11.82 38.25 -7.12
C PRO A 178 -12.44 38.48 -8.49
N ALA A 179 -13.73 38.83 -8.53
CA ALA A 179 -14.35 39.31 -9.75
C ALA A 179 -13.45 40.41 -10.32
N PRO A 180 -13.04 40.35 -11.61
CA PRO A 180 -12.34 41.47 -12.20
C PRO A 180 -13.23 42.69 -12.00
N ALA A 181 -12.69 43.70 -11.31
CA ALA A 181 -13.37 44.97 -11.17
C ALA A 181 -13.87 45.39 -12.55
N PRO A 182 -15.14 45.83 -12.71
CA PRO A 182 -15.64 46.23 -14.00
C PRO A 182 -14.69 47.28 -14.55
N VAL A 183 -14.00 46.93 -15.64
CA VAL A 183 -13.10 47.83 -16.35
C VAL A 183 -13.98 48.98 -16.79
N SER A 184 -13.84 50.12 -16.12
CA SER A 184 -14.49 51.35 -16.54
C SER A 184 -14.10 51.60 -18.00
N ALA A 185 -15.11 51.69 -18.85
CA ALA A 185 -14.95 51.94 -20.27
C ALA A 185 -14.06 53.19 -20.50
N PRO A 186 -13.19 53.20 -21.53
CA PRO A 186 -12.39 54.37 -21.83
C PRO A 186 -13.27 55.42 -22.51
N ALA A 187 -13.38 56.59 -21.90
CA ALA A 187 -13.91 57.81 -22.52
C ALA A 187 -12.83 58.90 -22.52
N PRO A 188 -12.84 59.81 -23.51
CA PRO A 188 -11.62 60.34 -24.11
C PRO A 188 -11.08 61.61 -23.44
N LEU A 189 -9.80 61.85 -23.73
CA LEU A 189 -8.98 63.06 -23.58
C LEU A 189 -9.77 64.38 -23.50
N GLU A 190 -9.56 65.15 -22.43
CA GLU A 190 -9.59 66.61 -22.48
C GLU A 190 -8.57 67.24 -21.51
N THR A 191 -8.13 68.43 -21.90
CA THR A 191 -6.84 69.07 -21.63
C THR A 191 -6.90 70.12 -20.52
N ALA A 192 -5.85 70.14 -19.67
CA ALA A 192 -5.17 71.32 -19.11
C ALA A 192 -5.80 72.08 -17.89
N PRO A 193 -5.09 73.04 -17.22
CA PRO A 193 -4.45 72.83 -15.90
C PRO A 193 -4.62 73.98 -14.86
N ALA A 194 -3.84 73.92 -13.74
CA ALA A 194 -3.56 74.93 -12.68
C ALA A 194 -4.53 74.92 -11.45
N ARG A 195 -4.15 75.15 -10.18
CA ARG A 195 -3.04 75.89 -9.52
C ARG A 195 -3.01 75.60 -7.98
N ILE A 196 -1.82 75.34 -7.42
CA ILE A 196 -1.11 75.91 -6.22
C ILE A 196 -1.80 76.02 -4.81
N VAL A 197 -1.41 75.21 -3.76
CA VAL A 197 -0.56 75.47 -2.51
C VAL A 197 -1.35 76.03 -1.28
N PRO A 198 -0.91 76.01 0.02
CA PRO A 198 -0.54 74.93 1.00
C PRO A 198 -1.21 75.07 2.42
N THR A 199 -1.14 74.08 3.33
CA THR A 199 -1.13 74.33 4.81
C THR A 199 -0.57 73.15 5.63
N GLU A 200 0.45 73.39 6.47
CA GLU A 200 1.03 72.57 7.57
C GLU A 200 0.18 72.70 8.87
N PRO A 201 0.50 72.14 10.08
CA PRO A 201 1.47 71.11 10.53
C PRO A 201 0.87 70.03 11.49
N ALA A 202 1.73 69.12 11.96
CA ALA A 202 1.49 67.96 12.85
C ALA A 202 1.12 68.30 14.32
N PRO A 203 0.73 67.31 15.17
CA PRO A 203 1.73 66.72 16.09
C PRO A 203 1.57 65.21 16.49
N VAL A 204 2.75 64.57 16.64
CA VAL A 204 3.25 63.49 17.53
C VAL A 204 2.36 62.39 18.18
N ARG A 205 2.79 61.12 17.99
CA ARG A 205 3.36 60.16 18.99
C ARG A 205 3.63 58.79 18.30
N ALA A 206 4.87 58.41 17.98
CA ALA A 206 5.79 57.54 18.75
C ALA A 206 5.14 56.18 19.11
N VAL A 207 5.61 54.98 18.71
CA VAL A 207 6.96 54.38 18.84
C VAL A 207 7.06 53.10 17.96
N GLU A 208 8.29 52.78 17.52
CA GLU A 208 8.84 51.50 17.03
C GLU A 208 8.41 50.92 15.66
N ARG A 209 9.23 51.25 14.64
CA ARG A 209 9.29 50.55 13.36
C ARG A 209 10.64 49.86 13.21
N SER A 210 10.56 48.53 13.17
CA SER A 210 11.31 47.63 12.29
C SER A 210 12.83 47.58 12.42
N ALA A 211 13.28 46.58 13.17
CA ALA A 211 14.53 45.89 12.93
C ALA A 211 14.50 45.07 11.62
N ALA A 212 15.71 44.81 11.11
CA ALA A 212 16.12 43.85 10.09
C ALA A 212 15.79 44.23 8.62
N ALA A 213 16.72 44.89 7.91
CA ALA A 213 17.96 44.33 7.32
C ALA A 213 17.70 43.38 6.14
N GLU A 214 17.70 44.00 4.96
CA GLU A 214 18.36 43.59 3.73
C GLU A 214 18.85 42.13 3.60
N ARG A 215 18.27 41.47 2.60
CA ARG A 215 18.76 40.33 1.80
C ARG A 215 20.27 40.04 1.90
N ARG A 216 20.59 38.82 2.34
CA ARG A 216 21.78 38.05 1.90
C ARG A 216 21.34 36.69 1.33
N PRO A 217 21.91 36.24 0.20
CA PRO A 217 21.78 34.86 -0.28
C PRO A 217 22.85 33.95 0.33
N LEU A 218 22.50 32.65 0.45
CA LEU A 218 23.34 31.47 0.73
C LEU A 218 23.92 31.34 2.15
N ASP A 219 23.31 30.45 2.96
CA ASP A 219 24.03 29.36 3.67
C ASP A 219 23.03 28.33 4.23
N THR A 220 22.79 27.24 3.49
CA THR A 220 22.04 26.07 3.99
C THR A 220 23.01 25.16 4.73
N SER A 221 23.14 25.38 6.04
CA SER A 221 23.88 24.52 6.97
C SER A 221 22.91 23.76 7.91
N PRO A 222 23.33 22.62 8.50
CA PRO A 222 22.57 21.36 8.57
C PRO A 222 21.67 21.21 9.81
N VAL A 223 20.77 22.16 10.07
CA VAL A 223 19.90 22.10 11.27
C VAL A 223 18.81 21.01 11.15
N ASP A 224 18.39 20.67 9.92
CA ASP A 224 17.37 19.65 9.66
C ASP A 224 17.87 18.21 9.81
N SER A 225 19.18 17.96 9.61
CA SER A 225 19.74 16.60 9.69
C SER A 225 19.62 16.01 11.10
N GLY A 226 19.76 16.86 12.13
CA GLY A 226 19.57 16.43 13.51
C GLY A 226 18.11 16.14 13.87
N ALA A 227 17.16 16.90 13.31
CA ALA A 227 15.73 16.66 13.52
C ALA A 227 15.24 15.41 12.78
N ALA A 228 15.70 15.22 11.54
CA ALA A 228 15.43 14.03 10.74
C ALA A 228 16.00 12.76 11.40
N MET A 229 17.25 12.81 11.88
CA MET A 229 17.89 11.67 12.57
C MET A 229 17.20 11.33 13.91
N ARG A 230 16.78 12.35 14.68
CA ARG A 230 15.97 12.14 15.88
C ARG A 230 14.61 11.51 15.53
N SER A 231 13.96 11.98 14.48
CA SER A 231 12.70 11.39 14.03
C SER A 231 12.86 9.92 13.60
N GLU A 232 13.94 9.60 12.89
CA GLU A 232 14.24 8.22 12.48
C GLU A 232 14.51 7.31 13.69
N MET A 233 15.27 7.79 14.67
CA MET A 233 15.54 7.06 15.92
C MET A 233 14.27 6.90 16.79
N ALA A 234 13.41 7.92 16.84
CA ALA A 234 12.10 7.80 17.49
C ALA A 234 11.21 6.76 16.79
N GLN A 235 11.29 6.65 15.46
CA GLN A 235 10.56 5.64 14.70
C GLN A 235 11.04 4.21 14.98
N SER A 236 12.35 3.98 15.20
CA SER A 236 12.82 2.66 15.60
C SER A 236 12.27 2.26 16.96
N PHE A 237 12.32 3.17 17.94
CA PHE A 237 11.72 2.92 19.26
C PHE A 237 10.21 2.66 19.20
N LEU A 238 9.47 3.39 18.34
CA LEU A 238 8.05 3.14 18.14
C LEU A 238 7.76 1.75 17.53
N ARG A 239 8.60 1.27 16.60
CA ARG A 239 8.47 -0.09 16.03
C ARG A 239 8.73 -1.17 17.08
N ASP A 240 9.73 -0.98 17.94
CA ASP A 240 10.05 -1.92 19.02
C ASP A 240 8.98 -1.91 20.13
N ALA A 241 8.39 -0.75 20.40
CA ALA A 241 7.24 -0.62 21.29
C ALA A 241 6.01 -1.38 20.74
N GLU A 242 5.71 -1.24 19.44
CA GLU A 242 4.62 -1.96 18.78
C GLU A 242 4.86 -3.49 18.78
N ARG A 243 6.09 -3.94 18.51
CA ARG A 243 6.45 -5.36 18.58
C ARG A 243 6.27 -5.93 19.99
N SER A 244 6.79 -5.24 21.00
CA SER A 244 6.67 -5.67 22.41
C SER A 244 5.22 -5.72 22.88
N LEU A 245 4.37 -4.79 22.40
CA LEU A 245 2.93 -4.80 22.67
C LEU A 245 2.24 -6.04 22.09
N LEU A 246 2.61 -6.46 20.88
CA LEU A 246 2.07 -7.67 20.24
C LEU A 246 2.47 -8.93 21.00
N GLU A 247 3.71 -8.98 21.48
CA GLU A 247 4.25 -10.07 22.31
C GLU A 247 3.69 -10.09 23.75
N GLY A 248 2.85 -9.12 24.14
CA GLY A 248 2.30 -9.02 25.50
C GLY A 248 3.31 -8.50 26.54
N LYS A 249 4.48 -8.03 26.12
CA LYS A 249 5.52 -7.45 26.98
C LYS A 249 5.23 -5.97 27.23
N PHE A 250 4.24 -5.69 28.07
CA PHE A 250 3.75 -4.33 28.30
C PHE A 250 4.81 -3.38 28.89
N ASP A 251 5.63 -3.84 29.83
CA ASP A 251 6.68 -3.03 30.44
C ASP A 251 7.79 -2.66 29.46
N ALA A 252 8.19 -3.60 28.60
CA ALA A 252 9.13 -3.34 27.51
C ALA A 252 8.54 -2.34 26.51
N SER A 253 7.25 -2.49 26.16
CA SER A 253 6.55 -1.56 25.28
C SER A 253 6.50 -0.14 25.84
N LYS A 254 6.22 0.03 27.14
CA LYS A 254 6.25 1.32 27.84
C LYS A 254 7.65 1.95 27.83
N THR A 255 8.70 1.14 28.06
CA THR A 255 10.10 1.58 28.07
C THR A 255 10.55 2.11 26.71
N TYR A 256 10.22 1.40 25.63
CA TYR A 256 10.50 1.86 24.27
C TYR A 256 9.69 3.12 23.91
N LEU A 257 8.43 3.21 24.35
CA LEU A 257 7.60 4.40 24.13
C LEU A 257 8.15 5.63 24.86
N GLU A 258 8.69 5.46 26.07
CA GLU A 258 9.34 6.55 26.80
C GLU A 258 10.65 6.98 26.14
N SER A 259 11.42 6.03 25.62
CA SER A 259 12.62 6.31 24.83
C SER A 259 12.28 7.11 23.57
N ALA A 260 11.21 6.75 22.86
CA ALA A 260 10.71 7.52 21.71
C ALA A 260 10.30 8.95 22.11
N ARG A 261 9.66 9.13 23.26
CA ARG A 261 9.22 10.44 23.78
C ARG A 261 10.39 11.35 24.17
N ARG A 262 11.49 10.80 24.66
CA ARG A 262 12.71 11.57 24.95
C ARG A 262 13.41 12.06 23.68
N VAL A 263 13.31 11.30 22.59
CA VAL A 263 13.96 11.61 21.31
C VAL A 263 13.11 12.55 20.45
N ASP A 264 11.79 12.37 20.43
CA ASP A 264 10.84 13.17 19.65
C ASP A 264 9.56 13.47 20.46
N PRO A 265 9.56 14.50 21.33
CA PRO A 265 8.44 14.82 22.20
C PRO A 265 7.16 15.24 21.46
N GLY A 266 7.26 15.71 20.21
CA GLY A 266 6.15 16.24 19.42
C GLY A 266 5.40 15.18 18.61
N ASN A 267 5.77 13.90 18.73
CA ASN A 267 5.26 12.85 17.87
C ASN A 267 3.88 12.33 18.28
N ALA A 268 2.86 12.64 17.48
CA ALA A 268 1.48 12.21 17.72
C ALA A 268 1.29 10.67 17.81
N ARG A 269 2.21 9.86 17.25
CA ARG A 269 2.13 8.39 17.34
C ARG A 269 2.40 7.89 18.76
N ILE A 270 3.18 8.62 19.56
CA ILE A 270 3.48 8.27 20.95
C ILE A 270 2.20 8.27 21.78
N ASP A 271 1.34 9.28 21.62
CA ASP A 271 0.09 9.37 22.39
C ASP A 271 -0.97 8.36 21.93
N ASN A 272 -0.96 8.00 20.64
CA ASN A 272 -1.81 6.92 20.13
C ASN A 272 -1.38 5.56 20.69
N LEU A 273 -0.08 5.24 20.63
CA LEU A 273 0.44 3.97 21.08
C LEU A 273 0.36 3.83 22.61
N SER A 274 0.56 4.92 23.36
CA SER A 274 0.36 4.94 24.82
C SER A 274 -1.06 4.53 25.21
N ARG A 275 -2.09 5.06 24.53
CA ARG A 275 -3.49 4.68 24.75
C ARG A 275 -3.74 3.20 24.44
N ARG A 276 -3.19 2.70 23.34
CA ARG A 276 -3.31 1.28 22.95
C ARG A 276 -2.65 0.33 23.94
N ILE A 277 -1.47 0.67 24.46
CA ILE A 277 -0.78 -0.13 25.48
C ILE A 277 -1.66 -0.26 26.73
N ARG A 278 -2.20 0.86 27.25
CA ARG A 278 -3.07 0.86 28.44
C ARG A 278 -4.35 0.06 28.23
N GLU A 279 -4.98 0.19 27.07
CA GLU A 279 -6.20 -0.54 26.77
C GLU A 279 -5.95 -2.04 26.68
N ARG A 280 -4.88 -2.45 26.00
CA ARG A 280 -4.57 -3.88 25.82
C ARG A 280 -4.09 -4.52 27.12
N GLU A 281 -3.34 -3.80 27.93
CA GLU A 281 -2.95 -4.22 29.28
C GLU A 281 -4.20 -4.43 30.16
N ARG A 282 -5.15 -3.50 30.12
CA ARG A 282 -6.44 -3.65 30.82
C ARG A 282 -7.23 -4.87 30.34
N GLN A 283 -7.26 -5.13 29.04
CA GLN A 283 -7.95 -6.29 28.46
C GLN A 283 -7.32 -7.61 28.89
N VAL A 284 -5.98 -7.70 28.93
CA VAL A 284 -5.28 -8.89 29.42
C VAL A 284 -5.58 -9.11 30.90
N LEU A 285 -5.47 -8.07 31.73
CA LEU A 285 -5.81 -8.16 33.14
C LEU A 285 -7.27 -8.58 33.37
N GLN A 286 -8.21 -8.07 32.57
CA GLN A 286 -9.62 -8.50 32.64
C GLN A 286 -9.79 -9.96 32.27
N THR A 287 -9.13 -10.43 31.21
CA THR A 287 -9.20 -11.82 30.75
C THR A 287 -8.59 -12.79 31.77
N GLU A 288 -7.48 -12.42 32.40
CA GLU A 288 -6.82 -13.22 33.43
C GLU A 288 -7.57 -13.20 34.78
N THR A 289 -8.38 -12.18 35.06
CA THR A 289 -9.18 -12.06 36.30
C THR A 289 -10.60 -12.60 36.19
N THR A 290 -11.16 -12.76 34.99
CA THR A 290 -12.36 -13.57 34.77
C THR A 290 -12.02 -15.05 34.89
N ILE A 291 -12.16 -15.58 36.10
CA ILE A 291 -12.18 -17.02 36.37
C ILE A 291 -13.42 -17.60 35.65
N ASN A 292 -13.21 -18.53 34.71
CA ASN A 292 -14.24 -19.48 34.26
C ASN A 292 -14.20 -20.73 35.13
#